data_AF-Q9GFC6-F1
#
_entry.id   AF-Q9GFC6-F1
#
_cell.length_a   1.000
_cell.length_b   1.000
_cell.length_c   1.000
_cell.angle_alpha   90.00
_cell.angle_beta   90.00
_cell.angle_gamma   90.00
#
_symmetry.space_group_name_H-M   'P 1'
#
loop_
_entity.id
_entity.type
_entity.pdbx_description
1 polymer ?
#
loop_
_entity_poly.entity_id
_entity_poly.type
_entity_poly.pdbx_seq_one_letter_code
_entity_poly.pdbx_strand_id
1 'polypeptide(L)' 'IRYWVIHSITIPSLFIAGWLFVSTGLAYDVFGSPRPNEYFTDSRQEVPLITGRFDPLEQLDEFTRSF' A
#
# COMPACT_ATOMS: atom_id res chain seq x y z
N ILE A 1 33.15 -8.82 -17.35
CA ILE A 1 32.81 -10.16 -16.81
C ILE A 1 32.40 -10.08 -15.33
N ARG A 2 33.27 -9.67 -14.38
CA ARG A 2 32.92 -9.57 -12.94
C ARG A 2 31.64 -8.79 -12.64
N TYR A 3 31.47 -7.61 -13.26
CA TYR A 3 30.26 -6.80 -13.09
C TYR A 3 29.00 -7.61 -13.40
N TRP A 4 28.95 -8.23 -14.58
CA TRP A 4 27.80 -9.01 -15.02
C TRP A 4 27.58 -10.29 -14.22
N VAL A 5 28.64 -10.93 -13.72
CA VAL A 5 28.52 -12.09 -12.80
C VAL A 5 27.85 -11.70 -11.48
N ILE A 6 28.15 -10.52 -10.95
CA ILE A 6 27.52 -10.03 -9.72
C ILE A 6 26.08 -9.54 -9.99
N HIS A 7 25.90 -8.80 -11.09
CA HIS A 7 24.62 -8.18 -11.42
C HIS A 7 23.60 -9.16 -12.00
N SER A 8 24.03 -10.31 -12.52
CA SER A 8 23.12 -11.39 -12.90
C SER A 8 22.41 -12.03 -11.70
N ILE A 9 22.88 -11.79 -10.47
CA ILE A 9 22.20 -12.24 -9.24
C ILE A 9 21.47 -11.06 -8.60
N THR A 10 22.20 -9.97 -8.34
CA THR A 10 21.64 -8.85 -7.56
C THR A 10 20.48 -8.13 -8.27
N ILE A 11 20.51 -7.98 -9.59
CA ILE A 11 19.40 -7.33 -10.32
C ILE A 11 18.13 -8.21 -10.28
N PRO A 12 18.15 -9.50 -10.68
CA PRO A 12 16.97 -10.35 -10.54
C PRO A 12 16.47 -10.48 -9.10
N SER A 13 17.37 -10.54 -8.11
CA SER A 13 16.98 -10.59 -6.70
C SER A 13 16.20 -9.34 -6.27
N LEU A 14 16.68 -8.14 -6.59
CA LEU A 14 15.96 -6.90 -6.29
C LEU A 14 14.64 -6.81 -7.05
N PHE A 15 14.60 -7.27 -8.29
CA PHE A 15 13.37 -7.32 -9.07
C PHE A 15 12.31 -8.23 -8.42
N ILE A 16 12.68 -9.44 -8.01
CA ILE A 16 11.78 -10.37 -7.32
C ILE A 16 11.36 -9.81 -5.96
N ALA A 17 12.27 -9.16 -5.22
CA ALA A 17 11.92 -8.52 -3.96
C ALA A 17 10.85 -7.43 -4.15
N GLY A 18 11.02 -6.56 -5.16
CA GLY A 18 10.04 -5.53 -5.51
C GLY A 18 8.71 -6.13 -6.00
N TRP A 19 8.77 -7.21 -6.78
CA TRP A 19 7.57 -7.95 -7.20
C TRP A 19 6.81 -8.49 -5.99
N LEU A 20 7.50 -9.19 -5.08
CA LEU A 20 6.90 -9.77 -3.88
C LEU A 20 6.29 -8.69 -2.98
N PHE A 21 6.96 -7.55 -2.84
CA PHE A 21 6.46 -6.42 -2.06
C PHE A 21 5.06 -5.95 -2.50
N VAL A 22 4.78 -5.98 -3.80
CA VAL A 22 3.44 -5.65 -4.34
C VAL A 22 2.52 -6.87 -4.32
N SER A 23 3.00 -8.04 -4.76
CA SER A 23 2.15 -9.22 -4.96
C SER A 23 1.62 -9.85 -3.67
N THR A 24 2.32 -9.68 -2.54
CA THR A 24 1.83 -10.15 -1.23
C THR A 24 0.84 -9.20 -0.59
N GLY A 25 0.66 -8.00 -1.16
CA GLY A 25 -0.16 -6.94 -0.58
C GLY A 25 0.56 -6.06 0.45
N LEU A 26 1.81 -6.36 0.79
CA LEU A 26 2.58 -5.60 1.80
C LEU A 26 2.69 -4.10 1.49
N ALA A 27 2.76 -3.73 0.21
CA ALA A 27 2.77 -2.32 -0.20
C ALA A 27 1.51 -1.56 0.25
N TYR A 28 0.33 -2.18 0.22
CA TYR A 28 -0.92 -1.55 0.68
C TYR A 28 -0.87 -1.33 2.18
N ASP A 29 -0.41 -2.33 2.93
CA ASP A 29 -0.36 -2.29 4.40
C ASP A 29 0.69 -1.29 4.92
N VAL A 30 1.86 -1.18 4.26
CA VAL A 30 2.94 -0.26 4.65
C VAL A 30 2.57 1.21 4.39
N PHE A 31 1.93 1.49 3.26
CA PHE A 31 1.65 2.86 2.85
C PHE A 31 0.22 3.32 3.14
N GLY A 32 -0.65 2.43 3.61
CA GLY A 32 -2.07 2.74 3.82
C GLY A 32 -2.81 3.05 2.52
N SER A 33 -2.31 2.55 1.37
CA SER A 33 -3.02 2.70 0.09
C SER A 33 -4.22 1.77 0.09
N PRO A 34 -5.44 2.25 -0.18
CA PRO A 34 -6.59 1.37 -0.31
C PRO A 34 -6.40 0.40 -1.48
N ARG A 35 -6.75 -0.87 -1.27
CA ARG A 35 -6.92 -1.85 -2.36
C ARG A 35 -8.14 -1.46 -3.22
N PRO A 36 -8.28 -2.00 -4.44
CA PRO A 36 -9.40 -1.65 -5.31
C PRO A 36 -10.80 -1.79 -4.67
N ASN A 37 -10.95 -2.71 -3.73
CA ASN A 37 -12.19 -2.97 -2.99
C ASN A 37 -12.29 -2.23 -1.64
N GLU A 38 -11.33 -1.37 -1.29
CA GLU A 38 -11.26 -0.66 0.01
C GLU A 38 -11.44 0.86 -0.15
N TYR A 39 -11.79 1.37 -1.34
CA TYR A 39 -12.08 2.79 -1.51
C TYR A 39 -13.42 3.20 -0.87
N PHE A 40 -14.41 2.31 -0.99
CA PHE A 40 -15.77 2.48 -0.51
C PHE A 40 -16.25 1.18 0.11
N THR A 41 -17.13 1.27 1.11
CA THR A 41 -17.77 0.09 1.70
C THR A 41 -19.20 -0.03 1.18
N ASP A 42 -19.84 -1.17 1.41
CA ASP A 42 -21.23 -1.38 1.03
C ASP A 42 -22.18 -0.34 1.67
N SER A 43 -21.82 0.18 2.85
CA SER A 43 -22.61 1.18 3.58
C SER A 43 -22.18 2.62 3.33
N ARG A 44 -20.94 2.88 2.89
CA ARG A 44 -20.36 4.22 2.72
C ARG A 44 -19.92 4.45 1.27
N GLN A 45 -20.73 5.17 0.52
CA GLN A 45 -20.44 5.59 -0.86
C GLN A 45 -19.88 7.03 -0.97
N GLU A 46 -19.72 7.72 0.16
CA GLU A 46 -19.10 9.05 0.21
C GLU A 46 -17.57 8.96 0.19
N VAL A 47 -16.90 10.00 -0.28
CA VAL A 47 -15.43 10.06 -0.30
C VAL A 47 -14.89 10.24 1.13
N PRO A 48 -13.90 9.44 1.59
CA PRO A 48 -13.30 9.58 2.92
C PRO A 48 -12.36 10.80 2.98
N LEU A 49 -12.93 12.00 2.92
CA LEU A 49 -12.17 13.25 2.92
C LEU A 49 -11.84 13.68 4.35
N ILE A 50 -10.56 13.93 4.62
CA ILE A 50 -10.12 14.51 5.90
C ILE A 50 -10.47 16.00 5.93
N THR A 51 -11.22 16.40 6.94
CA THR A 51 -11.72 17.79 7.12
C THR A 51 -11.26 18.40 8.43
N GLY A 52 -10.89 17.58 9.41
CA GLY A 52 -10.32 18.01 10.68
C GLY A 52 -8.81 18.21 10.60
N ARG A 53 -8.32 19.38 10.99
CA ARG A 53 -6.87 19.66 11.05
C ARG A 53 -6.18 19.04 12.27
N PHE A 54 -6.87 19.03 13.42
CA PHE A 54 -6.27 18.70 14.70
C PHE A 54 -6.35 17.20 15.03
N ASP A 55 -7.35 16.50 14.49
CA ASP A 55 -7.57 15.07 14.75
C ASP A 55 -7.69 14.23 13.45
N PRO A 56 -6.79 14.41 12.45
CA PRO A 56 -6.91 13.73 11.15
C PRO A 56 -6.72 12.21 11.24
N LEU A 57 -5.98 11.73 12.24
CA LEU A 57 -5.74 10.29 12.44
C LEU A 57 -6.97 9.58 12.97
N GLU A 58 -7.69 10.21 13.91
CA GLU A 58 -8.95 9.67 14.41
C GLU A 58 -9.99 9.61 13.28
N GLN A 59 -10.07 10.65 12.45
CA GLN A 59 -10.95 10.68 11.28
C GLN A 59 -10.59 9.57 10.26
N LEU A 60 -9.30 9.30 10.05
CA LEU A 60 -8.85 8.20 9.19
C LEU A 60 -9.20 6.81 9.78
N ASP A 61 -9.05 6.63 11.08
CA ASP A 61 -9.43 5.39 11.78
C ASP A 61 -10.93 5.13 11.67
N GLU A 62 -11.77 6.17 11.76
CA GLU A 62 -13.21 6.04 11.54
C GLU A 62 -13.55 5.57 10.13
N PHE A 63 -12.88 6.11 9.11
CA PHE A 63 -13.09 5.69 7.73
C PHE A 63 -12.64 4.25 7.47
N THR A 64 -11.58 3.80 8.16
CA THR A 64 -10.98 2.49 7.95
C THR A 64 -11.59 1.36 8.78
N ARG A 65 -12.24 1.65 9.91
CA ARG A 65 -12.93 0.65 10.76
C ARG A 65 -14.02 -0.16 10.07
N SER A 66 -14.52 0.31 8.93
CA SER A 66 -15.65 -0.30 8.21
C SER A 66 -15.25 -1.25 7.07
N PHE A 67 -13.94 -1.44 6.83
CA PHE A 67 -13.41 -2.36 5.83
C PHE A 67 -13.32 -3.80 6.33
#